data_AF-A0A090IA20-F1
#
_entry.id   AF-A0A090IA20-F1
#
_cell.length_a   1.000
_cell.length_b   1.000
_cell.length_c   1.000
_cell.angle_alpha   90.00
_cell.angle_beta   90.00
_cell.angle_gamma   90.00
#
_symmetry.space_group_name_H-M   'P 1'
#
loop_
_entity.id
_entity.type
_entity.pdbx_description
1 polymer ?
#
loop_
_entity_poly.entity_id
_entity_poly.type
_entity_poly.pdbx_seq_one_letter_code
_entity_poly.pdbx_strand_id
1 'polypeptide(L)'
;MDKSLFLTSELDVETLSSYLKKQYSDNSLISFKNDWVNFVVFCQTHQVIALPASTTAIRIFIEKQAKEKKLASIKRSLISISHIHSAFGFKDPTRTAQVKSALGKIQIDKKDDSKQTEGITVNMLETLALQLALSDELKDIRDLAIWHVMFELLLKRGELRELQLKDICFDESGKYMIQVQQNYYPLSHETSLLLAKWLNTSQIFDGYLFRAIDRHQNVSEKKLNDSSIYRIFRRANELLNLEVHFSGLSARVGATKELSKSGYSIHEIQAMGRWVSPAMPNQYIGNIERSEQQKQLFKTKKPD
;
A
#
# COMPACT_ATOMS: atom_id res chain seq x y z
N MET A 1 9.02 19.11 27.17
CA MET A 1 8.21 18.73 25.99
C MET A 1 6.98 19.61 25.96
N ASP A 2 6.89 20.48 24.96
CA ASP A 2 5.77 21.41 24.82
C ASP A 2 4.55 20.66 24.26
N LYS A 3 3.49 20.59 25.06
CA LYS A 3 2.24 19.91 24.69
C LYS A 3 1.42 20.75 23.72
N SER A 4 1.58 22.07 23.70
CA SER A 4 0.74 22.98 22.92
C SER A 4 0.84 22.69 21.42
N LEU A 5 2.04 22.34 20.93
CA LEU A 5 2.31 21.94 19.55
C LEU A 5 1.49 20.74 19.08
N PHE A 6 1.09 19.86 20.00
CA PHE A 6 0.30 18.66 19.70
C PHE A 6 -1.21 18.90 19.84
N LEU A 7 -1.65 20.09 20.26
CA LEU A 7 -3.07 20.41 20.45
C LEU A 7 -3.64 21.27 19.32
N THR A 8 -2.89 21.42 18.22
CA THR A 8 -3.27 22.20 17.04
C THR A 8 -3.52 21.29 15.84
N SER A 9 -4.19 21.82 14.82
CA SER A 9 -4.32 21.17 13.51
C SER A 9 -3.05 21.25 12.65
N GLU A 10 -2.04 21.98 13.10
CA GLU A 10 -0.84 22.32 12.33
C GLU A 10 0.37 21.45 12.67
N LEU A 11 0.20 20.40 13.49
CA LEU A 11 1.27 19.46 13.81
C LEU A 11 1.94 18.92 12.53
N ASP A 12 3.24 19.14 12.40
CA ASP A 12 4.07 18.64 11.32
C ASP A 12 4.67 17.25 11.64
N VAL A 13 5.26 16.61 10.62
CA VAL A 13 5.75 15.23 10.71
C VAL A 13 7.06 15.16 11.48
N GLU A 14 7.92 16.16 11.32
CA GLU A 14 9.23 16.28 11.94
C GLU A 14 9.10 16.41 13.46
N THR A 15 8.22 17.29 13.91
CA THR A 15 7.83 17.49 15.31
C THR A 15 7.27 16.21 15.89
N LEU A 16 6.31 15.56 15.21
CA LEU A 16 5.77 14.27 15.67
C LEU A 16 6.89 13.23 15.81
N SER A 17 7.73 13.06 14.79
CA SER A 17 8.81 12.08 14.75
C SER A 17 9.79 12.25 15.92
N SER A 18 10.19 13.49 16.22
CA SER A 18 11.15 13.79 17.30
C SER A 18 10.65 13.41 18.70
N TYR A 19 9.34 13.23 18.90
CA TYR A 19 8.73 12.84 20.17
C TYR A 19 8.43 11.34 20.26
N LEU A 20 8.39 10.62 19.13
CA LEU A 20 8.10 9.19 19.14
C LEU A 20 9.31 8.38 19.62
N LYS A 21 9.05 7.40 20.50
CA LYS A 21 10.10 6.53 21.07
C LYS A 21 10.78 5.60 20.07
N LYS A 22 10.18 5.40 18.90
CA LYS A 22 10.66 4.49 17.86
C LYS A 22 10.72 5.23 16.54
N GLN A 23 11.64 4.81 15.70
CA GLN A 23 11.68 5.24 14.31
C GLN A 23 10.58 4.52 13.53
N TYR A 24 9.87 5.30 12.71
CA TYR A 24 8.81 4.81 11.83
C TYR A 24 9.07 5.33 10.42
N SER A 25 8.55 4.62 9.42
CA SER A 25 8.58 5.09 8.03
C SER A 25 7.77 6.38 7.85
N ASP A 26 8.14 7.22 6.88
CA ASP A 26 7.45 8.50 6.58
C ASP A 26 5.94 8.32 6.39
N ASN A 27 5.52 7.28 5.67
CA ASN A 27 4.10 6.98 5.45
C ASN A 27 3.36 6.66 6.76
N SER A 28 4.03 6.01 7.71
CA SER A 28 3.48 5.76 9.04
C SER A 28 3.38 7.06 9.83
N LEU A 29 4.39 7.94 9.76
CA LEU A 29 4.37 9.22 10.44
C LEU A 29 3.25 10.14 9.91
N ILE A 30 3.10 10.25 8.59
CA ILE A 30 2.00 10.99 7.95
C ILE A 30 0.65 10.46 8.44
N SER A 31 0.51 9.14 8.50
CA SER A 31 -0.71 8.49 8.98
C SER A 31 -0.98 8.81 10.46
N PHE A 32 0.03 8.71 11.32
CA PHE A 32 -0.10 8.98 12.74
C PHE A 32 -0.43 10.45 13.02
N LYS A 33 0.21 11.37 12.29
CA LYS A 33 -0.08 12.80 12.32
C LYS A 33 -1.54 13.09 11.98
N ASN A 34 -2.02 12.57 10.85
CA ASN A 34 -3.39 12.77 10.40
C ASN A 34 -4.41 12.14 11.36
N ASP A 35 -4.12 10.94 11.88
CA ASP A 35 -4.96 10.26 12.85
C ASP A 35 -5.05 11.06 14.17
N TRP A 36 -3.93 11.67 14.62
CA TRP A 36 -3.89 12.51 15.82
C TRP A 36 -4.60 13.84 15.63
N VAL A 37 -4.34 14.55 14.53
CA VAL A 37 -5.02 15.82 14.22
C VAL A 37 -6.54 15.61 14.15
N ASN A 38 -7.01 14.51 13.56
CA ASN A 38 -8.44 14.16 13.57
C ASN A 38 -8.98 14.03 15.00
N PHE A 39 -8.24 13.34 15.89
CA PHE A 39 -8.62 13.21 17.28
C PHE A 39 -8.64 14.55 18.03
N VAL A 40 -7.66 15.43 17.80
CA VAL A 40 -7.61 16.78 18.37
C VAL A 40 -8.82 17.60 17.94
N VAL A 41 -9.16 17.60 16.64
CA VAL A 41 -10.35 18.30 16.11
C VAL A 41 -11.63 17.76 16.74
N PHE A 42 -11.74 16.44 16.90
CA PHE A 42 -12.85 15.84 17.63
C PHE A 42 -12.93 16.36 19.07
N CYS A 43 -11.82 16.37 19.80
CA CYS A 43 -11.77 16.83 21.18
C CYS A 43 -12.18 18.31 21.31
N GLN A 44 -11.70 19.17 20.41
CA GLN A 44 -12.07 20.59 20.38
C GLN A 44 -13.57 20.77 20.11
N THR A 45 -14.12 20.04 19.12
CA THR A 45 -15.55 20.11 18.76
C THR A 45 -16.45 19.67 19.92
N HIS A 46 -16.00 18.69 20.72
CA HIS A 46 -16.75 18.14 21.85
C HIS A 46 -16.36 18.77 23.20
N GLN A 47 -15.51 19.80 23.19
CA GLN A 47 -15.03 20.49 24.40
C GLN A 47 -14.42 19.55 25.46
N VAL A 48 -13.65 18.56 25.02
CA VAL A 48 -12.93 17.62 25.88
C VAL A 48 -11.42 17.72 25.69
N ILE A 49 -10.66 17.28 26.69
CA ILE A 49 -9.19 17.33 26.66
C ILE A 49 -8.63 16.20 25.77
N ALA A 50 -7.73 16.55 24.84
CA ALA A 50 -7.07 15.59 23.95
C ALA A 50 -5.81 14.94 24.57
N LEU A 51 -5.12 15.63 25.49
CA LEU A 51 -3.90 15.14 26.11
C LEU A 51 -3.74 15.67 27.55
N PRO A 52 -3.84 14.81 28.59
CA PRO A 52 -4.24 13.41 28.53
C PRO A 52 -5.75 13.26 28.25
N ALA A 53 -6.11 12.41 27.29
CA ALA A 53 -7.50 12.11 26.98
C ALA A 53 -8.14 11.20 28.04
N SER A 54 -9.44 11.41 28.28
CA SER A 54 -10.23 10.50 29.10
C SER A 54 -10.60 9.24 28.32
N THR A 55 -10.79 8.12 29.04
CA THR A 55 -11.31 6.88 28.48
C THR A 55 -12.61 7.08 27.70
N THR A 56 -13.52 7.90 28.24
CA THR A 56 -14.82 8.21 27.62
C THR A 56 -14.65 8.94 26.30
N ALA A 57 -13.73 9.91 26.20
CA ALA A 57 -13.46 10.62 24.96
C ALA A 57 -12.95 9.67 23.86
N ILE A 58 -12.03 8.74 24.19
CA ILE A 58 -11.54 7.73 23.24
C ILE A 58 -12.68 6.82 22.76
N ARG A 59 -13.52 6.35 23.68
CA ARG A 59 -14.66 5.47 23.35
C ARG A 59 -15.61 6.16 22.36
N ILE A 60 -16.07 7.36 22.68
CA ILE A 60 -17.00 8.12 21.82
C ILE A 60 -16.35 8.43 20.47
N PHE A 61 -15.05 8.76 20.45
CA PHE A 61 -14.32 9.01 19.22
C PHE A 61 -14.33 7.79 18.28
N ILE A 62 -13.99 6.59 18.78
CA ILE A 62 -13.97 5.39 17.93
C ILE A 62 -15.37 4.95 17.47
N GLU A 63 -16.39 5.13 18.33
CA GLU A 63 -17.79 4.87 17.99
C GLU A 63 -18.28 5.81 16.88
N LYS A 64 -17.88 7.10 16.92
CA LYS A 64 -18.17 8.06 15.86
C LYS A 64 -17.43 7.70 14.57
N GLN A 65 -16.13 7.41 14.65
CA GLN A 65 -15.32 7.03 13.49
C GLN A 65 -15.81 5.74 12.84
N ALA A 66 -16.40 4.81 13.61
CA ALA A 66 -16.97 3.57 13.08
C ALA A 66 -18.09 3.79 12.06
N LYS A 67 -18.76 4.94 12.06
CA LYS A 67 -19.81 5.24 11.07
C LYS A 67 -19.25 5.44 9.66
N GLU A 68 -18.00 5.89 9.53
CA GLU A 68 -17.42 6.33 8.26
C GLU A 68 -16.11 5.62 7.90
N LYS A 69 -15.40 5.08 8.89
CA LYS A 69 -14.06 4.51 8.72
C LYS A 69 -14.08 2.99 8.85
N LYS A 70 -13.16 2.35 8.12
CA LYS A 70 -12.90 0.91 8.23
C LYS A 70 -12.23 0.61 9.58
N LEU A 71 -12.47 -0.61 10.11
CA LEU A 71 -11.90 -1.07 11.37
C LEU A 71 -10.37 -0.89 11.44
N ALA A 72 -9.66 -1.17 10.34
CA ALA A 72 -8.19 -1.00 10.29
C ALA A 72 -7.74 0.45 10.52
N SER A 73 -8.50 1.43 10.02
CA SER A 73 -8.21 2.85 10.24
C SER A 73 -8.42 3.26 11.69
N ILE A 74 -9.48 2.74 12.33
CA ILE A 74 -9.79 2.99 13.74
C ILE A 74 -8.69 2.39 14.63
N LYS A 75 -8.30 1.14 14.38
CA LYS A 75 -7.20 0.46 15.10
C LYS A 75 -5.89 1.24 14.98
N ARG A 76 -5.57 1.77 13.80
CA ARG A 76 -4.38 2.61 13.60
C ARG A 76 -4.48 3.94 14.35
N SER A 77 -5.64 4.60 14.32
CA SER A 77 -5.84 5.84 15.06
C SER A 77 -5.65 5.66 16.58
N LEU A 78 -6.13 4.55 17.15
CA LEU A 78 -5.84 4.20 18.55
C LEU A 78 -4.33 4.01 18.80
N ILE A 79 -3.58 3.43 17.86
CA ILE A 79 -2.12 3.32 17.96
C ILE A 79 -1.47 4.71 17.98
N SER A 80 -1.89 5.61 17.10
CA SER A 80 -1.39 6.99 17.04
C SER A 80 -1.63 7.74 18.36
N ILE A 81 -2.84 7.63 18.92
CA ILE A 81 -3.19 8.22 20.23
C ILE A 81 -2.35 7.62 21.35
N SER A 82 -2.19 6.29 21.37
CA SER A 82 -1.36 5.55 22.34
C SER A 82 0.10 6.01 22.30
N HIS A 83 0.67 6.15 21.10
CA HIS A 83 2.04 6.62 20.90
C HIS A 83 2.26 8.01 21.48
N ILE A 84 1.36 8.95 21.22
CA ILE A 84 1.49 10.34 21.68
C ILE A 84 1.30 10.42 23.20
N HIS A 85 0.34 9.71 23.79
CA HIS A 85 0.22 9.64 25.25
C HIS A 85 1.49 9.10 25.90
N SER A 86 2.06 8.03 25.35
CA SER A 86 3.30 7.44 25.85
C SER A 86 4.52 8.35 25.68
N ALA A 87 4.58 9.14 24.60
CA ALA A 87 5.64 10.12 24.36
C ALA A 87 5.68 11.20 25.44
N PHE A 88 4.50 11.67 25.89
CA PHE A 88 4.37 12.65 26.97
C PHE A 88 4.33 12.05 28.39
N GLY A 89 4.62 10.75 28.54
CA GLY A 89 4.68 10.08 29.84
C GLY A 89 3.30 9.84 30.50
N PHE A 90 2.21 9.94 29.75
CA PHE A 90 0.87 9.68 30.27
C PHE A 90 0.48 8.21 30.17
N LYS A 91 -0.44 7.79 31.05
CA LYS A 91 -1.10 6.49 30.95
C LYS A 91 -1.87 6.40 29.64
N ASP A 92 -1.77 5.27 28.96
CA ASP A 92 -2.44 5.04 27.67
C ASP A 92 -3.96 4.86 27.85
N PRO A 93 -4.79 5.82 27.39
CA PRO A 93 -6.25 5.76 27.57
C PRO A 93 -6.90 4.72 26.65
N THR A 94 -6.18 4.22 25.63
CA THR A 94 -6.70 3.26 24.65
C THR A 94 -6.69 1.81 25.17
N ARG A 95 -5.97 1.53 26.27
CA ARG A 95 -5.81 0.17 26.82
C ARG A 95 -6.91 -0.27 27.79
N THR A 96 -7.85 0.62 28.11
CA THR A 96 -8.90 0.34 29.10
C THR A 96 -9.89 -0.72 28.63
N ALA A 97 -10.51 -1.43 29.57
CA ALA A 97 -11.53 -2.44 29.27
C ALA A 97 -12.72 -1.86 28.48
N GLN A 98 -13.10 -0.61 28.76
CA GLN A 98 -14.18 0.08 28.07
C GLN A 98 -13.86 0.31 26.58
N VAL A 99 -12.65 0.80 26.26
CA VAL A 99 -12.21 1.00 24.86
C VAL A 99 -12.06 -0.34 24.14
N LYS A 100 -11.48 -1.35 24.81
CA LYS A 100 -11.37 -2.71 24.25
C LYS A 100 -12.75 -3.32 23.94
N SER A 101 -13.72 -3.16 24.84
CA SER A 101 -15.09 -3.64 24.63
C SER A 101 -15.78 -2.93 23.47
N ALA A 102 -15.68 -1.61 23.39
CA ALA A 102 -16.25 -0.83 22.29
C ALA A 102 -15.61 -1.22 20.94
N LEU A 103 -14.28 -1.37 20.89
CA LEU A 103 -13.58 -1.84 19.70
C LEU A 103 -14.00 -3.28 19.31
N GLY A 104 -14.27 -4.14 20.29
CA GLY A 104 -14.80 -5.49 20.08
C GLY A 104 -16.17 -5.48 19.39
N LYS A 105 -17.08 -4.62 19.84
CA LYS A 105 -18.40 -4.41 19.19
C LYS A 105 -18.24 -3.93 17.74
N ILE A 106 -17.44 -2.87 17.54
CA ILE A 106 -17.15 -2.33 16.20
C ILE A 106 -16.54 -3.41 15.30
N GLN A 107 -15.71 -4.29 15.84
CA GLN A 107 -15.13 -5.40 15.07
C GLN A 107 -16.15 -6.44 14.64
N ILE A 108 -17.16 -6.73 15.47
CA ILE A 108 -18.27 -7.63 15.11
C ILE A 108 -19.11 -6.98 14.01
N ASP A 109 -19.49 -5.72 14.19
CA ASP A 109 -20.34 -4.99 13.25
C ASP A 109 -19.68 -4.79 11.88
N LYS A 110 -18.34 -4.66 11.85
CA LYS A 110 -17.56 -4.40 10.62
C LYS A 110 -16.88 -5.64 10.03
N LYS A 111 -17.27 -6.85 10.46
CA LYS A 111 -16.59 -8.08 10.04
C LYS A 111 -16.54 -8.25 8.52
N ASP A 112 -17.59 -7.80 7.82
CA ASP A 112 -17.74 -7.96 6.37
C ASP A 112 -17.35 -6.73 5.53
N ASP A 113 -16.84 -5.66 6.18
CA ASP A 113 -16.46 -4.41 5.49
C ASP A 113 -15.22 -4.56 4.59
N SER A 114 -14.42 -5.63 4.77
CA SER A 114 -13.18 -5.83 4.02
C SER A 114 -13.38 -6.72 2.80
N LYS A 115 -13.59 -6.09 1.64
CA LYS A 115 -13.48 -6.76 0.34
C LYS A 115 -12.02 -6.91 -0.07
N GLN A 116 -11.65 -8.09 -0.55
CA GLN A 116 -10.34 -8.32 -1.15
C GLN A 116 -10.21 -7.49 -2.42
N THR A 117 -8.99 -7.02 -2.72
CA THR A 117 -8.70 -6.35 -3.99
C THR A 117 -8.82 -7.33 -5.15
N GLU A 118 -9.54 -6.94 -6.20
CA GLU A 118 -9.59 -7.74 -7.43
C GLU A 118 -8.26 -7.67 -8.18
N GLY A 119 -7.86 -8.82 -8.73
CA GLY A 119 -6.62 -8.97 -9.47
C GLY A 119 -6.85 -8.79 -10.97
N ILE A 120 -5.90 -8.13 -11.65
CA ILE A 120 -5.85 -8.16 -13.12
C ILE A 120 -5.42 -9.57 -13.56
N THR A 121 -6.00 -10.11 -14.62
CA THR A 121 -5.67 -11.46 -15.12
C THR A 121 -4.73 -11.41 -16.32
N VAL A 122 -4.13 -12.55 -16.68
CA VAL A 122 -3.31 -12.68 -17.91
C VAL A 122 -4.13 -12.30 -19.14
N ASN A 123 -5.35 -12.83 -19.29
CA ASN A 123 -6.22 -12.49 -20.42
C ASN A 123 -6.55 -10.98 -20.50
N MET A 124 -6.68 -10.31 -19.36
CA MET A 124 -6.88 -8.85 -19.32
C MET A 124 -5.64 -8.10 -19.78
N LEU A 125 -4.45 -8.55 -19.40
CA LEU A 125 -3.17 -7.99 -19.89
C LEU A 125 -3.03 -8.19 -21.39
N GLU A 126 -3.30 -9.39 -21.90
CA GLU A 126 -3.29 -9.68 -23.34
C GLU A 126 -4.27 -8.79 -24.10
N THR A 127 -5.48 -8.60 -23.57
CA THR A 127 -6.49 -7.71 -24.17
C THR A 127 -5.99 -6.26 -24.23
N LEU A 128 -5.39 -5.77 -23.14
CA LEU A 128 -4.79 -4.42 -23.09
C LEU A 128 -3.62 -4.29 -24.08
N ALA A 129 -2.77 -5.31 -24.19
CA ALA A 129 -1.65 -5.33 -25.12
C ALA A 129 -2.13 -5.28 -26.57
N LEU A 130 -3.16 -6.05 -26.93
CA LEU A 130 -3.77 -6.01 -28.26
C LEU A 130 -4.41 -4.66 -28.56
N GLN A 131 -5.15 -4.09 -27.60
CA GLN A 131 -5.82 -2.80 -27.77
C GLN A 131 -4.84 -1.63 -27.95
N LEU A 132 -3.67 -1.69 -27.29
CA LEU A 132 -2.67 -0.63 -27.29
C LEU A 132 -1.46 -0.92 -28.21
N ALA A 133 -1.48 -2.01 -28.99
CA ALA A 133 -0.34 -2.48 -29.77
C ALA A 133 0.22 -1.40 -30.72
N LEU A 134 -0.68 -0.70 -31.40
CA LEU A 134 -0.38 0.35 -32.39
C LEU A 134 -0.36 1.77 -31.80
N SER A 135 -0.47 1.92 -30.48
CA SER A 135 -0.41 3.24 -29.85
C SER A 135 1.03 3.75 -29.81
N ASP A 136 1.19 5.00 -30.25
CA ASP A 136 2.44 5.77 -30.17
C ASP A 136 2.42 6.76 -28.98
N GLU A 137 1.33 6.79 -28.21
CA GLU A 137 1.23 7.62 -27.02
C GLU A 137 2.15 7.10 -25.91
N LEU A 138 3.04 7.95 -25.39
CA LEU A 138 4.01 7.57 -24.35
C LEU A 138 3.32 7.02 -23.10
N LYS A 139 2.17 7.59 -22.75
CA LYS A 139 1.35 7.12 -21.64
C LYS A 139 0.92 5.66 -21.82
N ASP A 140 0.59 5.24 -23.03
CA ASP A 140 0.06 3.89 -23.32
C ASP A 140 1.17 2.87 -23.23
N ILE A 141 2.30 3.19 -23.85
CA ILE A 141 3.52 2.39 -23.81
C ILE A 141 3.99 2.21 -22.36
N ARG A 142 4.01 3.30 -21.58
CA ARG A 142 4.38 3.26 -20.16
C ARG A 142 3.41 2.42 -19.34
N ASP A 143 2.11 2.67 -19.47
CA ASP A 143 1.10 2.00 -18.66
C ASP A 143 1.09 0.49 -18.93
N LEU A 144 1.25 0.09 -20.19
CA LEU A 144 1.34 -1.33 -20.60
C LEU A 144 2.59 -2.00 -20.02
N ALA A 145 3.76 -1.36 -20.14
CA ALA A 145 4.98 -1.86 -19.50
C ALA A 145 4.84 -1.98 -17.97
N ILE A 146 4.20 -1.00 -17.32
CA ILE A 146 3.95 -1.03 -15.86
C ILE A 146 3.05 -2.19 -15.47
N TRP A 147 1.93 -2.42 -16.17
CA TRP A 147 1.02 -3.50 -15.79
C TRP A 147 1.70 -4.87 -15.89
N HIS A 148 2.46 -5.11 -16.96
CA HIS A 148 3.19 -6.37 -17.17
C HIS A 148 4.33 -6.54 -16.16
N VAL A 149 5.20 -5.53 -16.00
CA VAL A 149 6.32 -5.58 -15.03
C VAL A 149 5.81 -5.78 -13.60
N MET A 150 4.75 -5.08 -13.19
CA MET A 150 4.18 -5.27 -11.86
C MET A 150 3.54 -6.64 -11.66
N PHE A 151 2.91 -7.20 -12.70
CA PHE A 151 2.29 -8.52 -12.64
C PHE A 151 3.36 -9.60 -12.53
N GLU A 152 4.29 -9.62 -13.47
CA GLU A 152 5.32 -10.66 -13.58
C GLU A 152 6.26 -10.68 -12.37
N LEU A 153 6.64 -9.51 -11.85
CA LEU A 153 7.55 -9.39 -10.69
C LEU A 153 6.82 -9.29 -9.34
N LEU A 154 5.50 -9.41 -9.35
CA LEU A 154 4.63 -9.26 -8.17
C LEU A 154 4.90 -7.96 -7.39
N LEU A 155 5.21 -6.85 -8.06
CA LEU A 155 5.69 -5.63 -7.37
C LEU A 155 4.59 -4.95 -6.55
N LYS A 156 4.99 -4.35 -5.43
CA LYS A 156 4.19 -3.31 -4.76
C LYS A 156 4.42 -1.96 -5.44
N ARG A 157 3.47 -1.04 -5.29
CA ARG A 157 3.59 0.36 -5.75
C ARG A 157 4.89 1.04 -5.34
N GLY A 158 5.33 0.81 -4.10
CA GLY A 158 6.59 1.33 -3.58
C GLY A 158 7.80 0.75 -4.30
N GLU A 159 7.80 -0.55 -4.63
CA GLU A 159 8.88 -1.16 -5.39
C GLU A 159 8.91 -0.60 -6.83
N LEU A 160 7.75 -0.52 -7.50
CA LEU A 160 7.66 0.03 -8.86
C LEU A 160 8.26 1.45 -8.96
N ARG A 161 7.86 2.37 -8.06
CA ARG A 161 8.27 3.78 -8.16
C ARG A 161 9.74 4.01 -7.82
N GLU A 162 10.39 3.08 -7.12
CA GLU A 162 11.82 3.19 -6.80
C GLU A 162 12.71 2.49 -7.84
N LEU A 163 12.15 1.70 -8.77
CA LEU A 163 12.94 1.08 -9.85
C LEU A 163 13.69 2.15 -10.66
N GLN A 164 14.95 1.89 -10.92
CA GLN A 164 15.86 2.71 -11.70
C GLN A 164 16.35 1.98 -12.94
N LEU A 165 16.85 2.71 -13.94
CA LEU A 165 17.42 2.06 -15.14
C LEU A 165 18.59 1.15 -14.80
N LYS A 166 19.40 1.50 -13.79
CA LYS A 166 20.51 0.65 -13.32
C LYS A 166 20.07 -0.70 -12.76
N ASP A 167 18.79 -0.85 -12.41
CA ASP A 167 18.24 -2.11 -11.90
C ASP A 167 17.91 -3.07 -13.05
N ILE A 168 17.98 -2.62 -14.31
CA ILE A 168 17.85 -3.48 -15.49
C ILE A 168 19.20 -4.12 -15.77
N CYS A 169 19.20 -5.44 -15.89
CA CYS A 169 20.36 -6.26 -16.21
C CYS A 169 20.01 -7.25 -17.32
N PHE A 170 21.01 -8.00 -17.79
CA PHE A 170 20.82 -9.07 -18.77
C PHE A 170 21.42 -10.36 -18.23
N ASP A 171 20.77 -11.49 -18.49
CA ASP A 171 21.38 -12.80 -18.25
C ASP A 171 22.44 -13.12 -19.33
N GLU A 172 23.12 -14.26 -19.19
CA GLU A 172 24.14 -14.71 -20.15
C GLU A 172 23.60 -14.92 -21.57
N SER A 173 22.28 -15.12 -21.71
CA SER A 173 21.58 -15.27 -22.98
C SER A 173 21.04 -13.93 -23.54
N GLY A 174 21.29 -12.82 -22.86
CA GLY A 174 20.80 -11.50 -23.24
C GLY A 174 19.32 -11.24 -22.91
N LYS A 175 18.68 -12.06 -22.06
CA LYS A 175 17.30 -11.80 -21.60
C LYS A 175 17.29 -10.71 -20.54
N TYR A 176 16.28 -9.84 -20.60
CA TYR A 176 16.11 -8.81 -19.58
C TYR A 176 15.86 -9.43 -18.21
N MET A 177 16.54 -8.87 -17.22
CA MET A 177 16.30 -9.11 -15.81
C MET A 177 16.10 -7.79 -15.09
N ILE A 178 15.30 -7.79 -14.04
CA ILE A 178 15.18 -6.65 -13.13
C ILE A 178 15.66 -7.07 -11.74
N GLN A 179 16.59 -6.29 -11.19
CA GLN A 179 17.00 -6.39 -9.81
C GLN A 179 15.94 -5.77 -8.90
N VAL A 180 15.43 -6.53 -7.95
CA VAL A 180 14.53 -6.05 -6.91
C VAL A 180 15.10 -6.46 -5.56
N GLN A 181 15.46 -5.46 -4.75
CA GLN A 181 16.22 -5.67 -3.52
C GLN A 181 17.57 -6.34 -3.83
N GLN A 182 17.77 -7.60 -3.40
CA GLN A 182 19.02 -8.34 -3.60
C GLN A 182 18.90 -9.47 -4.64
N ASN A 183 17.74 -9.60 -5.29
CA ASN A 183 17.46 -10.70 -6.21
C ASN A 183 17.26 -10.18 -7.65
N TYR A 184 17.63 -11.00 -8.62
CA TYR A 184 17.42 -10.76 -10.05
C TYR A 184 16.27 -11.62 -10.55
N TYR A 185 15.34 -11.01 -11.27
CA TYR A 185 14.16 -11.68 -11.80
C TYR A 185 14.15 -11.59 -13.33
N PRO A 186 14.18 -12.71 -14.05
CA PRO A 186 14.08 -12.70 -15.50
C PRO A 186 12.68 -12.24 -15.93
N LEU A 187 12.64 -11.52 -17.05
CA LEU A 187 11.41 -11.13 -17.72
C LEU A 187 11.12 -12.09 -18.88
N SER A 188 9.83 -12.34 -19.08
CA SER A 188 9.28 -12.97 -20.27
C SER A 188 9.64 -12.18 -21.52
N HIS A 189 9.57 -12.84 -22.67
CA HIS A 189 9.82 -12.18 -23.95
C HIS A 189 8.86 -11.01 -24.18
N GLU A 190 7.57 -11.18 -23.86
CA GLU A 190 6.55 -10.15 -24.01
C GLU A 190 6.85 -8.92 -23.14
N THR A 191 7.07 -9.10 -21.83
CA THR A 191 7.36 -7.99 -20.93
C THR A 191 8.69 -7.30 -21.30
N SER A 192 9.66 -8.06 -21.79
CA SER A 192 10.93 -7.53 -22.31
C SER A 192 10.70 -6.59 -23.50
N LEU A 193 9.84 -6.97 -24.46
CA LEU A 193 9.52 -6.13 -25.62
C LEU A 193 8.78 -4.85 -25.20
N LEU A 194 7.84 -4.95 -24.26
CA LEU A 194 7.11 -3.78 -23.74
C LEU A 194 8.04 -2.82 -23.00
N LEU A 195 8.94 -3.36 -22.17
CA LEU A 195 9.95 -2.58 -21.47
C LEU A 195 10.92 -1.91 -22.46
N ALA A 196 11.40 -2.64 -23.46
CA ALA A 196 12.27 -2.09 -24.50
C ALA A 196 11.57 -0.97 -25.30
N LYS A 197 10.28 -1.15 -25.65
CA LYS A 197 9.47 -0.10 -26.31
C LYS A 197 9.43 1.16 -25.44
N TRP A 198 9.19 1.03 -24.14
CA TRP A 198 9.20 2.16 -23.21
C TRP A 198 10.56 2.85 -23.13
N LEU A 199 11.66 2.11 -22.98
CA LEU A 199 13.01 2.68 -22.90
C LEU A 199 13.36 3.46 -24.18
N ASN A 200 13.04 2.89 -25.34
CA ASN A 200 13.34 3.52 -26.64
C ASN A 200 12.50 4.77 -26.90
N THR A 201 11.22 4.79 -26.52
CA THR A 201 10.35 5.96 -26.81
C THR A 201 10.47 7.05 -25.75
N SER A 202 10.72 6.69 -24.49
CA SER A 202 10.82 7.65 -23.39
C SER A 202 12.12 8.47 -23.40
N GLN A 203 13.15 8.00 -24.11
CA GLN A 203 14.47 8.65 -24.19
C GLN A 203 15.06 8.95 -22.80
N ILE A 204 14.84 8.04 -21.84
CA ILE A 204 15.39 8.12 -20.49
C ILE A 204 16.74 7.40 -20.47
N PHE A 205 17.79 8.08 -19.99
CA PHE A 205 19.15 7.53 -19.94
C PHE A 205 19.66 7.24 -18.52
N ASP A 206 18.96 7.70 -17.48
CA ASP A 206 19.38 7.53 -16.08
C ASP A 206 18.19 7.55 -15.09
N GLY A 207 18.45 7.44 -13.79
CA GLY A 207 17.43 7.67 -12.77
C GLY A 207 16.27 6.67 -12.79
N TYR A 208 15.05 7.16 -12.51
CA TYR A 208 13.86 6.31 -12.35
C TYR A 208 13.41 5.70 -13.66
N LEU A 209 13.13 4.39 -13.63
CA LEU A 209 12.67 3.61 -14.77
C LEU A 209 11.31 4.07 -15.28
N PHE A 210 10.35 4.26 -14.36
CA PHE A 210 9.02 4.77 -14.69
C PHE A 210 8.81 6.14 -14.07
N ARG A 211 8.48 7.11 -14.93
CA ARG A 211 8.38 8.52 -14.57
C ARG A 211 6.98 9.08 -14.82
N ALA A 212 6.67 10.19 -14.16
CA ALA A 212 5.42 10.91 -14.40
C ALA A 212 5.41 11.49 -15.82
N ILE A 213 4.24 11.49 -16.46
CA ILE A 213 4.02 12.09 -17.78
C ILE A 213 2.96 13.19 -17.59
N ASP A 214 3.21 14.39 -18.11
CA ASP A 214 2.25 15.49 -18.07
C ASP A 214 1.19 15.38 -19.18
N ARG A 215 0.26 16.35 -19.23
CA ARG A 215 -0.82 16.34 -20.25
C ARG A 215 -0.32 16.60 -21.69
N HIS A 216 0.93 17.01 -21.84
CA HIS A 216 1.58 17.31 -23.12
C HIS A 216 2.58 16.21 -23.51
N GLN A 217 2.53 15.03 -22.87
CA GLN A 217 3.40 13.88 -23.11
C GLN A 217 4.87 14.09 -22.69
N ASN A 218 5.18 15.13 -21.92
CA ASN A 218 6.55 15.31 -21.43
C ASN A 218 6.83 14.36 -20.27
N VAL A 219 7.95 13.64 -20.37
CA VAL A 219 8.45 12.76 -19.32
C VAL A 219 9.17 13.61 -18.26
N SER A 220 8.66 13.60 -17.03
CA SER A 220 9.29 14.27 -15.89
C SER A 220 10.55 13.55 -15.44
N GLU A 221 11.48 14.21 -14.74
CA GLU A 221 12.57 13.56 -13.99
C GLU A 221 12.09 12.89 -12.70
N LYS A 222 10.88 13.24 -12.22
CA LYS A 222 10.34 12.72 -10.97
C LYS A 222 9.78 11.30 -11.13
N LYS A 223 10.02 10.47 -10.12
CA LYS A 223 9.34 9.17 -9.97
C LYS A 223 7.82 9.31 -9.94
N LEU A 224 7.13 8.22 -10.24
CA LEU A 224 5.70 8.09 -10.01
C LEU A 224 5.35 8.27 -8.52
N ASN A 225 4.23 8.92 -8.24
CA ASN A 225 3.64 8.93 -6.91
C ASN A 225 2.48 7.93 -6.80
N ASP A 226 2.00 7.71 -5.58
CA ASP A 226 0.94 6.72 -5.30
C ASP A 226 -0.37 7.03 -6.05
N SER A 227 -0.66 8.32 -6.29
CA SER A 227 -1.83 8.76 -7.06
C SER A 227 -1.67 8.47 -8.55
N SER A 228 -0.47 8.68 -9.11
CA SER A 228 -0.16 8.33 -10.49
C SER A 228 -0.36 6.84 -10.72
N ILE A 229 0.21 5.98 -9.88
CA ILE A 229 0.05 4.52 -10.02
C ILE A 229 -1.42 4.12 -9.86
N TYR A 230 -2.16 4.74 -8.93
CA TYR A 230 -3.60 4.50 -8.83
C TYR A 230 -4.34 4.84 -10.13
N ARG A 231 -4.06 5.99 -10.75
CA ARG A 231 -4.67 6.41 -12.02
C ARG A 231 -4.31 5.47 -13.18
N ILE A 232 -3.08 4.95 -13.20
CA ILE A 232 -2.64 3.96 -14.20
C ILE A 232 -3.48 2.68 -14.10
N PHE A 233 -3.73 2.15 -12.90
CA PHE A 233 -4.61 0.99 -12.75
C PHE A 233 -6.10 1.32 -12.95
N ARG A 234 -6.54 2.54 -12.62
CA ARG A 234 -7.91 2.98 -12.93
C ARG A 234 -8.19 2.95 -14.42
N ARG A 235 -7.23 3.47 -15.20
CA ARG A 235 -7.28 3.45 -16.66
C ARG A 235 -7.40 2.05 -17.25
N ALA A 236 -6.74 1.04 -16.67
CA ALA A 236 -6.92 -0.34 -17.11
C ALA A 236 -8.40 -0.79 -17.02
N ASN A 237 -9.14 -0.40 -15.96
CA ASN A 237 -10.58 -0.70 -15.86
C ASN A 237 -11.37 0.02 -16.95
N GLU A 238 -11.03 1.29 -17.25
CA GLU A 238 -11.70 2.08 -18.28
C GLU A 238 -11.51 1.44 -19.66
N LEU A 239 -10.29 1.03 -20.00
CA LEU A 239 -9.99 0.37 -21.27
C LEU A 239 -10.68 -0.99 -21.41
N LEU A 240 -10.76 -1.74 -20.30
CA LEU A 240 -11.40 -3.06 -20.25
C LEU A 240 -12.92 -3.00 -20.00
N ASN A 241 -13.50 -1.80 -19.86
CA ASN A 241 -14.91 -1.60 -19.49
C ASN A 241 -15.36 -2.40 -18.25
N LEU A 242 -14.53 -2.39 -17.19
CA LEU A 242 -14.79 -3.13 -15.96
C LEU A 242 -15.40 -2.23 -14.87
N GLU A 243 -16.42 -2.75 -14.18
CA GLU A 243 -17.00 -2.09 -12.99
C GLU A 243 -16.12 -2.20 -11.74
N VAL A 244 -15.18 -3.17 -11.74
CA VAL A 244 -14.27 -3.36 -10.60
C VAL A 244 -13.25 -2.22 -10.49
N HIS A 245 -12.59 -2.14 -9.34
CA HIS A 245 -11.63 -1.08 -9.07
C HIS A 245 -10.24 -1.65 -8.86
N PHE A 246 -9.47 -1.68 -9.95
CA PHE A 246 -8.05 -1.97 -9.82
C PHE A 246 -7.29 -0.87 -9.07
N SER A 247 -6.25 -1.32 -8.40
CA SER A 247 -5.27 -0.49 -7.72
C SER A 247 -3.89 -1.06 -7.97
N GLY A 248 -2.83 -0.39 -7.52
CA GLY A 248 -1.47 -0.95 -7.66
C GLY A 248 -1.19 -2.23 -6.86
N LEU A 249 -2.19 -2.82 -6.19
CA LEU A 249 -2.12 -4.17 -5.63
C LEU A 249 -2.73 -5.24 -6.57
N SER A 250 -3.54 -4.83 -7.55
CA SER A 250 -4.27 -5.72 -8.45
C SER A 250 -3.36 -6.59 -9.31
N ALA A 251 -2.23 -6.05 -9.80
CA ALA A 251 -1.20 -6.84 -10.49
C ALA A 251 -0.68 -7.98 -9.60
N ARG A 252 -0.30 -7.64 -8.37
CA ARG A 252 0.24 -8.61 -7.41
C ARG A 252 -0.79 -9.66 -6.99
N VAL A 253 -2.06 -9.29 -6.78
CA VAL A 253 -3.14 -10.26 -6.49
C VAL A 253 -3.36 -11.20 -7.67
N GLY A 254 -3.44 -10.63 -8.88
CA GLY A 254 -3.60 -11.38 -10.12
C GLY A 254 -2.52 -12.42 -10.31
N ALA A 255 -1.25 -11.99 -10.25
CA ALA A 255 -0.10 -12.87 -10.38
C ALA A 255 -0.04 -13.96 -9.31
N THR A 256 -0.42 -13.65 -8.06
CA THR A 256 -0.50 -14.65 -6.99
C THR A 256 -1.51 -15.74 -7.33
N LYS A 257 -2.70 -15.36 -7.82
CA LYS A 257 -3.74 -16.31 -8.23
C LYS A 257 -3.28 -17.12 -9.44
N GLU A 258 -2.60 -16.49 -10.39
CA GLU A 258 -2.07 -17.17 -11.58
C GLU A 258 -1.04 -18.24 -11.21
N LEU A 259 -0.02 -17.89 -10.43
CA LEU A 259 0.99 -18.85 -9.96
C LEU A 259 0.35 -20.03 -9.21
N SER A 260 -0.65 -19.76 -8.37
CA SER A 260 -1.36 -20.84 -7.67
C SER A 260 -2.12 -21.75 -8.62
N LYS A 261 -2.74 -21.21 -9.68
CA LYS A 261 -3.40 -22.01 -10.73
C LYS A 261 -2.39 -22.83 -11.53
N SER A 262 -1.20 -22.29 -11.76
CA SER A 262 -0.07 -22.98 -12.40
C SER A 262 0.61 -24.02 -11.50
N GLY A 263 0.12 -24.25 -10.28
CA GLY A 263 0.60 -25.31 -9.40
C GLY A 263 1.74 -24.93 -8.46
N TYR A 264 2.14 -23.65 -8.41
CA TYR A 264 3.18 -23.21 -7.48
C TYR A 264 2.71 -23.33 -6.03
N SER A 265 3.60 -23.80 -5.17
CA SER A 265 3.37 -23.90 -3.75
C SER A 265 3.28 -22.52 -3.10
N ILE A 266 2.64 -22.45 -1.93
CA ILE A 266 2.54 -21.20 -1.17
C ILE A 266 3.90 -20.63 -0.77
N HIS A 267 4.90 -21.50 -0.58
CA HIS A 267 6.26 -21.10 -0.22
C HIS A 267 6.98 -20.45 -1.41
N GLU A 268 6.86 -21.04 -2.59
CA GLU A 268 7.41 -20.46 -3.83
C GLU A 268 6.75 -19.12 -4.12
N ILE A 269 5.42 -19.04 -4.04
CA ILE A 269 4.69 -17.79 -4.20
C ILE A 269 5.16 -16.76 -3.16
N GLN A 270 5.28 -17.16 -1.88
CA GLN A 270 5.77 -16.28 -0.82
C GLN A 270 7.15 -15.70 -1.16
N ALA A 271 8.07 -16.54 -1.63
CA ALA A 271 9.42 -16.14 -2.02
C ALA A 271 9.42 -15.20 -3.24
N MET A 272 8.69 -15.56 -4.30
CA MET A 272 8.62 -14.77 -5.54
C MET A 272 8.05 -13.37 -5.29
N GLY A 273 6.97 -13.25 -4.50
CA GLY A 273 6.44 -11.95 -4.14
C GLY A 273 7.18 -11.28 -2.98
N ARG A 274 8.17 -11.90 -2.34
CA ARG A 274 8.92 -11.30 -1.22
C ARG A 274 8.01 -10.93 -0.03
N TRP A 275 7.13 -11.84 0.36
CA TRP A 275 6.31 -11.66 1.56
C TRP A 275 7.05 -12.17 2.81
N VAL A 276 7.04 -11.36 3.87
CA VAL A 276 7.60 -11.73 5.18
C VAL A 276 6.88 -12.95 5.78
N SER A 277 5.60 -13.12 5.48
CA SER A 277 4.81 -14.25 5.95
C SER A 277 3.86 -14.76 4.86
N PRO A 278 3.43 -16.03 4.94
CA PRO A 278 2.50 -16.61 3.97
C PRO A 278 1.06 -16.12 4.16
N ALA A 279 0.80 -15.19 5.10
CA ALA A 279 -0.54 -14.69 5.39
C ALA A 279 -1.21 -14.04 4.16
N MET A 280 -0.52 -13.10 3.50
CA MET A 280 -1.10 -12.40 2.35
C MET A 280 -1.22 -13.27 1.09
N PRO A 281 -0.20 -14.10 0.73
CA PRO A 281 -0.36 -15.10 -0.31
C PRO A 281 -1.58 -15.99 -0.10
N ASN A 282 -1.75 -16.57 1.11
CA ASN A 282 -2.92 -17.39 1.43
C ASN A 282 -4.22 -16.61 1.27
N GLN A 283 -4.25 -15.34 1.71
CA GLN A 283 -5.42 -14.49 1.53
C GLN A 283 -5.76 -14.33 0.05
N TYR A 284 -4.79 -13.96 -0.79
CA TYR A 284 -5.04 -13.67 -2.20
C TYR A 284 -5.57 -14.86 -2.99
N ILE A 285 -5.13 -16.07 -2.66
CA ILE A 285 -5.60 -17.31 -3.29
C ILE A 285 -6.89 -17.87 -2.66
N GLY A 286 -7.46 -17.21 -1.64
CA GLY A 286 -8.73 -17.59 -1.02
C GLY A 286 -8.60 -18.50 0.22
N ASN A 287 -7.40 -18.83 0.67
CA ASN A 287 -7.14 -19.60 1.90
C ASN A 287 -7.25 -18.70 3.15
N ILE A 288 -8.45 -18.15 3.40
CA ILE A 288 -8.70 -17.13 4.43
C ILE A 288 -8.36 -17.64 5.83
N GLU A 289 -8.75 -18.86 6.19
CA GLU A 289 -8.47 -19.42 7.52
C GLU A 289 -6.97 -19.55 7.79
N ARG A 290 -6.22 -20.10 6.82
CA ARG A 290 -4.75 -20.20 6.90
C ARG A 290 -4.13 -18.82 6.98
N SER A 291 -4.65 -17.84 6.23
CA SER A 291 -4.20 -16.46 6.32
C SER A 291 -4.36 -15.89 7.73
N GLU A 292 -5.54 -16.07 8.34
CA GLU A 292 -5.82 -15.55 9.69
C GLU A 292 -4.97 -16.24 10.77
N GLN A 293 -4.74 -17.56 10.67
CA GLN A 293 -3.83 -18.28 11.56
C GLN A 293 -2.41 -17.70 11.47
N GLN A 294 -1.91 -17.48 10.25
CA GLN A 294 -0.59 -16.89 10.04
C GLN A 294 -0.52 -15.46 10.60
N LYS A 295 -1.55 -14.63 10.40
CA LYS A 295 -1.60 -13.27 10.99
C LYS A 295 -1.53 -13.30 12.52
N GLN A 296 -2.08 -14.32 13.18
CA GLN A 296 -2.04 -14.44 14.64
C GLN A 296 -0.63 -14.70 15.17
N LEU A 297 0.18 -15.48 14.46
CA LEU A 297 1.57 -15.78 14.85
C LEU A 297 2.46 -14.51 14.88
N PHE A 298 2.17 -13.54 14.00
CA PHE A 298 2.91 -12.27 13.93
C PHE A 298 2.29 -11.14 14.77
N LYS A 299 1.23 -11.40 15.56
CA LYS A 299 0.77 -10.43 16.55
C LYS A 299 1.77 -10.40 17.70
N THR A 300 2.62 -9.39 17.74
CA THR A 300 3.38 -9.06 18.95
C THR A 300 2.40 -8.92 20.12
N LYS A 301 2.47 -9.82 21.09
CA LYS A 301 1.84 -9.61 22.41
C LYS A 301 2.46 -8.33 22.96
N LYS A 302 1.68 -7.25 23.04
CA LYS A 302 2.14 -6.05 23.75
C LYS A 302 2.32 -6.46 25.22
N PRO A 303 3.49 -6.22 25.84
CA PRO A 303 3.63 -6.47 27.26
C PRO A 303 2.57 -5.69 28.04
N ASP A 304 2.12 -6.29 29.14
CA ASP A 304 1.07 -5.76 30.02
C ASP A 304 1.43 -4.38 30.57
#